data_AF-A0A1E2WXG6-F1
#
_entry.id   AF-A0A1E2WXG6-F1
#
_cell.length_a   1.000
_cell.length_b   1.000
_cell.length_c   1.000
_cell.angle_alpha   90.00
_cell.angle_beta   90.00
_cell.angle_gamma   90.00
#
_symmetry.space_group_name_H-M   'P 1'
#
loop_
_entity.id
_entity.type
_entity.pdbx_description
1 polymer ?
#
loop_
_entity_poly.entity_id
_entity_poly.type
_entity_poly.pdbx_seq_one_letter_code
_entity_poly.pdbx_strand_id
1 'polypeptide(L)'
;IVLLGQNIQLHESLVRLIPYCEVPLPSIDQILEHITSYLHDLQQSAREQELTFTVTLENAEFETLSRAALGLTLEEISDFLRLTVKENLTNDGVVVDADFIPKAVEYKTRLLSQMGIELGKPAIIPFGGLDLLREWLTRRRRLFTQEARSLSLPQPKGVLLAGPPGTGKSHCAKNIATILNLPLLQLDIASLLGSLVGESEGNVRRALKTAQAIAPCVLWVDEIEKALSGSGDTSGVSQRILGNILTFMSESTSGVFVVATCNDPSALPTELKRKGRFDENFFVDLPTEPERVQILGIHLQRFGIHLESEYLEAIAANTAKFSGAELETLASEAALLAFDEDRPQQVTLADLEACRQTITPLAIQDAAAVERMQSWASTARRASSLVVAVKTQSLRAAKFRNMN
;
A
#
# COMPACT_ATOMS: atom_id res chain seq x y z
N ILE A 1 27.71 22.90 -24.31
CA ILE A 1 27.92 21.98 -23.17
C ILE A 1 26.57 21.33 -22.91
N VAL A 2 26.48 20.00 -23.02
CA VAL A 2 25.29 19.26 -22.60
C VAL A 2 25.61 18.70 -21.23
N LEU A 3 24.82 19.07 -20.23
CA LEU A 3 24.94 18.52 -18.88
C LEU A 3 23.90 17.40 -18.74
N LEU A 4 24.37 16.18 -18.51
CA LEU A 4 23.54 15.02 -18.23
C LEU A 4 23.76 14.63 -16.77
N GLY A 5 22.68 14.42 -16.03
CA GLY A 5 22.77 14.08 -14.62
C GLY A 5 21.47 14.30 -13.87
N GLN A 6 21.44 13.82 -12.63
CA GLN A 6 20.29 13.96 -11.73
C GLN A 6 20.49 15.18 -10.81
N ASN A 7 19.42 15.90 -10.50
CA ASN A 7 19.43 17.04 -9.56
C ASN A 7 20.50 18.11 -9.85
N ILE A 8 20.77 18.41 -11.13
CA ILE A 8 21.78 19.42 -11.51
C ILE A 8 21.37 20.78 -10.93
N GLN A 9 22.11 21.25 -9.92
CA GLN A 9 21.96 22.58 -9.35
C GLN A 9 22.75 23.58 -10.19
N LEU A 10 22.03 24.42 -10.93
CA LEU A 10 22.61 25.50 -11.71
C LEU A 10 22.55 26.80 -10.89
N HIS A 11 23.60 27.61 -10.99
CA HIS A 11 23.59 28.97 -10.45
C HIS A 11 22.47 29.77 -11.12
N GLU A 12 21.77 30.63 -10.36
CA GLU A 12 20.56 31.34 -10.79
C GLU A 12 20.75 32.11 -12.11
N SER A 13 21.94 32.70 -12.31
CA SER A 13 22.31 33.41 -13.54
C SER A 13 22.31 32.53 -14.80
N LEU A 14 22.42 31.21 -14.66
CA LEU A 14 22.45 30.25 -15.77
C LEU A 14 21.07 29.64 -16.07
N VAL A 15 20.14 29.66 -15.10
CA VAL A 15 18.84 28.98 -15.21
C VAL A 15 18.03 29.47 -16.41
N ARG A 16 18.08 30.78 -16.72
CA ARG A 16 17.38 31.35 -17.88
C ARG A 16 18.13 31.20 -19.21
N LEU A 17 19.40 30.86 -19.16
CA LEU A 17 20.28 30.75 -20.33
C LEU A 17 20.37 29.31 -20.85
N ILE A 18 20.01 28.33 -20.02
CA ILE A 18 20.12 26.91 -20.34
C ILE A 18 18.71 26.38 -20.62
N PRO A 19 18.40 26.01 -21.87
CA PRO A 19 17.20 25.24 -22.14
C PRO A 19 17.35 23.87 -21.46
N TYR A 20 16.32 23.44 -20.74
CA TYR A 20 16.26 22.11 -20.16
C TYR A 20 15.27 21.25 -20.96
N CYS A 21 15.61 19.97 -21.12
CA CYS A 21 14.73 18.96 -21.67
C CYS A 21 14.62 17.84 -20.64
N GLU A 22 13.39 17.48 -20.28
CA GLU A 22 13.15 16.37 -19.38
C GLU A 22 12.85 15.12 -20.23
N VAL A 23 13.63 14.06 -20.03
CA VAL A 23 13.41 12.76 -20.68
C VAL A 23 12.51 11.93 -19.76
N PRO A 24 11.29 11.58 -20.18
CA PRO A 24 10.41 10.73 -19.39
C PRO A 24 10.93 9.29 -19.32
N LEU A 25 10.45 8.54 -18.33
CA LEU A 25 10.65 7.08 -18.30
C LEU A 25 10.01 6.43 -19.53
N PRO A 26 10.59 5.33 -20.05
CA PRO A 26 10.14 4.70 -21.29
C PRO A 26 8.74 4.09 -21.14
N SER A 27 7.95 4.15 -22.21
CA SER A 27 6.66 3.46 -22.30
C SER A 27 6.84 1.94 -22.43
N ILE A 28 5.78 1.17 -22.22
CA ILE A 28 5.82 -0.29 -22.39
C ILE A 28 6.30 -0.70 -23.80
N ASP A 29 5.87 0.03 -24.84
CA ASP A 29 6.26 -0.25 -26.23
C ASP A 29 7.76 0.03 -26.45
N GLN A 30 8.27 1.13 -25.88
CA GLN A 30 9.69 1.47 -25.92
C GLN A 30 10.54 0.46 -25.16
N ILE A 31 10.06 -0.04 -24.01
CA ILE A 31 10.73 -1.08 -23.24
C ILE A 31 10.77 -2.39 -24.04
N LEU A 32 9.66 -2.77 -24.67
CA LEU A 32 9.58 -3.98 -25.50
C LEU A 32 10.56 -3.91 -26.68
N GLU A 33 10.57 -2.79 -27.41
CA GLU A 33 11.50 -2.54 -28.51
C GLU A 33 12.96 -2.59 -28.03
N HIS A 34 13.25 -1.94 -26.89
CA HIS A 34 14.60 -1.90 -26.32
C HIS A 34 15.09 -3.27 -25.86
N ILE A 35 14.27 -4.04 -25.13
CA ILE A 35 14.63 -5.41 -24.71
C ILE A 35 14.91 -6.28 -25.93
N THR A 36 14.05 -6.20 -26.95
CA THR A 36 14.20 -6.99 -28.18
C THR A 36 15.49 -6.63 -28.92
N SER A 37 15.75 -5.33 -29.10
CA SER A 37 16.97 -4.85 -29.75
C SER A 37 18.22 -5.23 -28.95
N TYR A 38 18.22 -5.03 -27.64
CA TYR A 38 19.40 -5.28 -26.80
C TYR A 38 19.74 -6.78 -26.72
N LEU A 39 18.73 -7.66 -26.64
CA LEU A 39 18.95 -9.11 -26.69
C LEU A 39 19.51 -9.56 -28.05
N HIS A 40 19.08 -8.94 -29.15
CA HIS A 40 19.64 -9.19 -30.46
C HIS A 40 21.12 -8.74 -30.53
N ASP A 41 21.46 -7.58 -29.97
CA ASP A 41 22.85 -7.10 -29.92
C ASP A 41 23.74 -8.03 -29.07
N LEU A 42 23.24 -8.49 -27.91
CA LEU A 42 23.94 -9.48 -27.08
C LEU A 42 24.13 -10.80 -27.82
N GLN A 43 23.15 -11.24 -28.61
CA GLN A 43 23.25 -12.44 -29.44
C GLN A 43 24.34 -12.28 -30.52
N GLN A 44 24.46 -11.10 -31.14
CA GLN A 44 25.54 -10.82 -32.10
C GLN A 44 26.91 -10.86 -31.43
N SER A 45 27.07 -10.20 -30.27
CA SER A 45 28.32 -10.24 -29.50
C SER A 45 28.70 -11.66 -29.05
N ALA A 46 27.73 -12.50 -28.68
CA ALA A 46 27.99 -13.89 -28.32
C ALA A 46 28.49 -14.73 -29.51
N ARG A 47 27.95 -14.49 -30.72
CA ARG A 47 28.41 -15.15 -31.95
C ARG A 47 29.85 -14.80 -32.30
N GLU A 48 30.26 -13.55 -32.10
CA GLU A 48 31.66 -13.11 -32.28
C GLU A 48 32.62 -13.80 -31.30
N GLN A 49 32.12 -14.26 -30.16
CA GLN A 49 32.87 -14.97 -29.12
C GLN A 49 32.70 -16.49 -29.19
N GLU A 50 32.09 -17.03 -30.25
CA GLU A 50 31.81 -18.46 -30.44
C GLU A 50 30.96 -19.08 -29.31
N LEU A 51 30.14 -18.28 -28.62
CA LEU A 51 29.24 -18.73 -27.57
C LEU A 51 27.82 -18.96 -28.12
N THR A 52 27.16 -20.02 -27.65
CA THR A 52 25.73 -20.24 -27.94
C THR A 52 24.89 -19.21 -27.19
N PHE A 53 24.03 -18.47 -27.89
CA PHE A 53 23.07 -17.56 -27.27
C PHE A 53 21.67 -17.81 -27.84
N THR A 54 20.80 -18.33 -26.98
CA THR A 54 19.45 -18.75 -27.35
C THR A 54 18.42 -17.93 -26.58
N VAL A 55 17.47 -17.33 -27.29
CA VAL A 55 16.31 -16.67 -26.69
C VAL A 55 15.10 -17.57 -26.94
N THR A 56 14.48 -18.04 -25.86
CA THR A 56 13.32 -18.96 -25.89
C THR A 56 12.02 -18.31 -25.46
N LEU A 57 12.06 -17.01 -25.14
CA LEU A 57 10.90 -16.23 -24.71
C LEU A 57 9.81 -16.19 -25.79
N GLU A 58 8.59 -16.53 -25.39
CA GLU A 58 7.39 -16.33 -26.21
C GLU A 58 6.94 -14.86 -26.20
N ASN A 59 6.10 -14.45 -27.17
CA ASN A 59 5.58 -13.07 -27.23
C ASN A 59 4.90 -12.62 -25.93
N ALA A 60 4.15 -13.51 -25.27
CA ALA A 60 3.49 -13.20 -24.00
C ALA A 60 4.50 -13.01 -22.85
N GLU A 61 5.63 -13.72 -22.89
CA GLU A 61 6.69 -13.63 -21.90
C GLU A 61 7.52 -12.36 -22.08
N PHE A 62 7.77 -11.95 -23.34
CA PHE A 62 8.33 -10.64 -23.66
C PHE A 62 7.47 -9.50 -23.09
N GLU A 63 6.15 -9.53 -23.32
CA GLU A 63 5.25 -8.54 -22.75
C GLU A 63 5.30 -8.53 -21.21
N THR A 64 5.38 -9.71 -20.59
CA THR A 64 5.46 -9.85 -19.14
C THR A 64 6.77 -9.31 -18.59
N LEU A 65 7.90 -9.58 -19.26
CA LEU A 65 9.22 -9.04 -18.92
C LEU A 65 9.25 -7.52 -19.07
N SER A 66 8.66 -6.97 -20.15
CA SER A 66 8.53 -5.52 -20.34
C SER A 66 7.70 -4.87 -19.23
N ARG A 67 6.60 -5.50 -18.81
CA ARG A 67 5.82 -5.04 -17.64
C ARG A 67 6.61 -5.13 -16.35
N ALA A 68 7.43 -6.16 -16.17
CA ALA A 68 8.31 -6.28 -15.01
C ALA A 68 9.35 -5.15 -14.97
N ALA A 69 9.80 -4.65 -16.12
CA ALA A 69 10.73 -3.53 -16.26
C ALA A 69 10.11 -2.13 -16.19
N LEU A 70 8.77 -1.99 -16.17
CA LEU A 70 8.12 -0.68 -16.03
C LEU A 70 8.60 0.07 -14.79
N GLY A 71 8.92 1.36 -14.97
CA GLY A 71 9.50 2.23 -13.95
C GLY A 71 11.03 2.30 -13.98
N LEU A 72 11.70 1.50 -14.82
CA LEU A 72 13.14 1.57 -15.04
C LEU A 72 13.49 2.43 -16.26
N THR A 73 14.67 3.03 -16.25
CA THR A 73 15.29 3.67 -17.42
C THR A 73 15.80 2.63 -18.42
N LEU A 74 16.00 3.02 -19.68
CA LEU A 74 16.58 2.13 -20.70
C LEU A 74 17.97 1.61 -20.30
N GLU A 75 18.78 2.44 -19.63
CA GLU A 75 20.11 2.07 -19.14
C GLU A 75 20.02 1.03 -18.02
N GLU A 76 19.12 1.21 -17.04
CA GLU A 76 18.86 0.23 -15.99
C GLU A 76 18.36 -1.11 -16.55
N ILE A 77 17.57 -1.09 -17.63
CA ILE A 77 17.11 -2.30 -18.33
C ILE A 77 18.28 -3.00 -19.03
N SER A 78 19.14 -2.26 -19.72
CA SER A 78 20.36 -2.80 -20.32
C SER A 78 21.28 -3.42 -19.27
N ASP A 79 21.46 -2.75 -18.14
CA ASP A 79 22.25 -3.24 -17.02
C ASP A 79 21.67 -4.52 -16.42
N PHE A 80 20.34 -4.58 -16.22
CA PHE A 80 19.64 -5.79 -15.80
C PHE A 80 19.90 -6.96 -16.77
N LEU A 81 19.69 -6.75 -18.08
CA LEU A 81 19.88 -7.80 -19.09
C LEU A 81 21.33 -8.28 -19.11
N ARG A 82 22.29 -7.35 -19.09
CA ARG A 82 23.73 -7.66 -19.09
C ARG A 82 24.14 -8.45 -17.85
N LEU A 83 23.69 -8.04 -16.66
CA LEU A 83 23.99 -8.74 -15.41
C LEU A 83 23.38 -10.14 -15.40
N THR A 84 22.11 -10.25 -15.80
CA THR A 84 21.39 -11.53 -15.77
C THR A 84 21.95 -12.53 -16.77
N VAL A 85 22.30 -12.08 -17.99
CA VAL A 85 22.98 -12.88 -19.00
C VAL A 85 24.34 -13.37 -18.47
N LYS A 86 25.10 -12.49 -17.82
CA LYS A 86 26.40 -12.86 -17.24
C LYS A 86 26.27 -13.88 -16.11
N GLU A 87 25.25 -13.77 -15.26
CA GLU A 87 24.98 -14.73 -14.18
C GLU A 87 24.55 -16.10 -14.70
N ASN A 88 23.82 -16.12 -15.83
CA ASN A 88 23.36 -17.36 -16.48
C ASN A 88 24.37 -17.91 -17.50
N LEU A 89 25.55 -17.32 -17.63
CA LEU A 89 26.57 -17.76 -18.57
C LEU A 89 27.21 -19.07 -18.10
N THR A 90 27.04 -20.11 -18.93
CA THR A 90 27.66 -21.42 -18.74
C THR A 90 28.73 -21.66 -19.80
N ASN A 91 29.48 -22.76 -19.66
CA ASN A 91 30.46 -23.18 -20.68
C ASN A 91 29.80 -23.48 -22.04
N ASP A 92 28.52 -23.86 -22.05
CA ASP A 92 27.76 -24.20 -23.25
C ASP A 92 27.04 -22.97 -23.87
N GLY A 93 27.08 -21.82 -23.19
CA GLY A 93 26.44 -20.57 -23.62
C GLY A 93 25.42 -20.01 -22.62
N VAL A 94 24.49 -19.19 -23.13
CA VAL A 94 23.39 -18.56 -22.38
C VAL A 94 22.04 -18.90 -23.00
N VAL A 95 21.07 -19.21 -22.15
CA VAL A 95 19.66 -19.28 -22.48
C VAL A 95 18.92 -18.14 -21.79
N VAL A 96 18.14 -17.40 -22.57
CA VAL A 96 17.20 -16.38 -22.09
C VAL A 96 15.79 -16.96 -22.18
N ASP A 97 15.16 -17.14 -21.03
CA ASP A 97 13.86 -17.78 -20.85
C ASP A 97 13.02 -17.02 -19.82
N ALA A 98 11.87 -17.59 -19.45
CA ALA A 98 10.92 -17.01 -18.51
C ALA A 98 11.52 -16.69 -17.12
N ASP A 99 12.65 -17.30 -16.72
CA ASP A 99 13.29 -17.05 -15.43
C ASP A 99 13.88 -15.64 -15.33
N PHE A 100 14.02 -14.93 -16.45
CA PHE A 100 14.39 -13.51 -16.45
C PHE A 100 13.30 -12.61 -15.86
N ILE A 101 12.02 -13.02 -15.91
CA ILE A 101 10.90 -12.23 -15.38
C ILE A 101 11.01 -12.03 -13.87
N PRO A 102 11.13 -13.06 -13.01
CA PRO A 102 11.28 -12.87 -11.57
C PRO A 102 12.56 -12.09 -11.23
N LYS A 103 13.66 -12.28 -11.98
CA LYS A 103 14.90 -11.51 -11.79
C LYS A 103 14.72 -10.02 -12.12
N ALA A 104 13.93 -9.68 -13.15
CA ALA A 104 13.59 -8.29 -13.46
C ALA A 104 12.80 -7.64 -12.32
N VAL A 105 11.85 -8.38 -11.71
CA VAL A 105 11.09 -7.91 -10.55
C VAL A 105 12.01 -7.67 -9.36
N GLU A 106 12.93 -8.59 -9.06
CA GLU A 106 13.92 -8.44 -7.99
C GLU A 106 14.83 -7.22 -8.22
N TYR A 107 15.39 -7.09 -9.43
CA TYR A 107 16.22 -5.97 -9.82
C TYR A 107 15.48 -4.64 -9.65
N LYS A 108 14.23 -4.56 -10.13
CA LYS A 108 13.38 -3.38 -9.96
C LYS A 108 13.09 -3.10 -8.49
N THR A 109 12.78 -4.12 -7.69
CA THR A 109 12.48 -3.96 -6.25
C THR A 109 13.64 -3.29 -5.53
N ARG A 110 14.87 -3.71 -5.83
CA ARG A 110 16.09 -3.13 -5.26
C ARG A 110 16.26 -1.65 -5.62
N LEU A 111 16.04 -1.28 -6.89
CA LEU A 111 16.14 0.11 -7.34
C LEU A 111 15.04 0.99 -6.75
N LEU A 112 13.80 0.50 -6.70
CA LEU A 112 12.69 1.21 -6.08
C LEU A 112 12.97 1.50 -4.59
N SER A 113 13.52 0.52 -3.86
CA SER A 113 13.86 0.69 -2.45
C SER A 113 14.88 1.82 -2.22
N GLN A 114 15.87 1.96 -3.10
CA GLN A 114 16.83 3.07 -3.07
C GLN A 114 16.17 4.44 -3.31
N MET A 115 15.01 4.46 -3.98
CA MET A 115 14.20 5.66 -4.22
C MET A 115 13.13 5.90 -3.15
N GLY A 116 13.12 5.13 -2.05
CA GLY A 116 12.09 5.23 -1.01
C GLY A 116 10.73 4.65 -1.42
N ILE A 117 10.70 3.77 -2.42
CA ILE A 117 9.50 3.02 -2.83
C ILE A 117 9.69 1.53 -2.53
N GLU A 118 8.76 0.96 -1.79
CA GLU A 118 8.70 -0.49 -1.59
C GLU A 118 7.59 -1.10 -2.46
N LEU A 119 7.87 -2.25 -3.08
CA LEU A 119 6.83 -3.04 -3.73
C LEU A 119 6.00 -3.74 -2.65
N GLY A 120 4.78 -3.26 -2.46
CA GLY A 120 3.88 -3.75 -1.44
C GLY A 120 3.40 -5.16 -1.73
N LYS A 121 3.41 -6.01 -0.70
CA LYS A 121 2.81 -7.35 -0.79
C LYS A 121 1.28 -7.22 -0.72
N PRO A 122 0.52 -7.92 -1.59
CA PRO A 122 -0.92 -7.96 -1.49
C PRO A 122 -1.36 -8.50 -0.12
N ALA A 123 -2.50 -8.03 0.37
CA ALA A 123 -3.01 -8.50 1.65
C ALA A 123 -3.41 -9.97 1.56
N ILE A 124 -2.86 -10.79 2.46
CA ILE A 124 -3.19 -12.22 2.56
C ILE A 124 -4.48 -12.43 3.36
N ILE A 125 -4.77 -11.51 4.28
CA ILE A 125 -5.89 -11.60 5.22
C ILE A 125 -6.98 -10.62 4.78
N PRO A 126 -8.22 -11.06 4.55
CA PRO A 126 -9.33 -10.14 4.27
C PRO A 126 -9.56 -9.22 5.47
N PHE A 127 -9.90 -7.95 5.22
CA PHE A 127 -10.36 -7.07 6.30
C PHE A 127 -11.84 -7.33 6.60
N GLY A 128 -12.17 -7.56 7.87
CA GLY A 128 -13.55 -7.58 8.35
C GLY A 128 -14.16 -6.18 8.33
N GLY A 129 -15.45 -6.06 8.02
CA GLY A 129 -16.14 -4.77 7.98
C GLY A 129 -15.84 -3.86 6.79
N LEU A 130 -16.03 -2.55 7.00
CA LEU A 130 -15.77 -1.43 6.07
C LEU A 130 -16.48 -1.59 4.71
N ASP A 131 -17.75 -1.99 4.77
CA ASP A 131 -18.64 -2.24 3.63
C ASP A 131 -18.79 -1.01 2.72
N LEU A 132 -18.96 0.18 3.27
CA LEU A 132 -19.12 1.42 2.48
C LEU A 132 -17.85 1.76 1.70
N LEU A 133 -16.66 1.55 2.29
CA LEU A 133 -15.38 1.71 1.59
C LEU A 133 -15.26 0.67 0.46
N ARG A 134 -15.54 -0.61 0.76
CA ARG A 134 -15.46 -1.70 -0.22
C ARG A 134 -16.38 -1.47 -1.42
N GLU A 135 -17.63 -1.07 -1.17
CA GLU A 135 -18.60 -0.76 -2.21
C GLU A 135 -18.13 0.42 -3.07
N TRP A 136 -17.63 1.47 -2.44
CA TRP A 136 -17.14 2.67 -3.12
C TRP A 136 -15.95 2.37 -4.06
N LEU A 137 -15.04 1.51 -3.63
CA LEU A 137 -13.87 1.06 -4.41
C LEU A 137 -14.27 0.12 -5.55
N THR A 138 -15.16 -0.83 -5.28
CA THR A 138 -15.62 -1.81 -6.27
C THR A 138 -16.25 -1.11 -7.49
N ARG A 139 -17.05 -0.07 -7.25
CA ARG A 139 -17.64 0.76 -8.32
C ARG A 139 -16.60 1.48 -9.19
N ARG A 140 -15.39 1.72 -8.67
CA ARG A 140 -14.31 2.46 -9.34
C ARG A 140 -13.28 1.57 -10.01
N ARG A 141 -13.27 0.27 -9.73
CA ARG A 141 -12.32 -0.69 -10.33
C ARG A 141 -12.26 -0.59 -11.86
N ARG A 142 -13.41 -0.46 -12.53
CA ARG A 142 -13.47 -0.36 -14.00
C ARG A 142 -12.90 0.95 -14.55
N LEU A 143 -12.71 1.99 -13.74
CA LEU A 143 -12.17 3.27 -14.19
C LEU A 143 -10.68 3.21 -14.57
N PHE A 144 -9.96 2.19 -14.10
CA PHE A 144 -8.56 1.95 -14.45
C PHE A 144 -8.37 1.18 -15.78
N THR A 145 -9.46 0.87 -16.49
CA THR A 145 -9.41 0.14 -17.76
C THR A 145 -9.21 1.07 -18.95
N GLN A 146 -8.71 0.51 -20.07
CA GLN A 146 -8.58 1.24 -21.33
C GLN A 146 -9.95 1.71 -21.87
N GLU A 147 -11.00 0.92 -21.65
CA GLU A 147 -12.39 1.27 -22.00
C GLU A 147 -12.81 2.59 -21.32
N ALA A 148 -12.60 2.71 -20.00
CA ALA A 148 -12.92 3.93 -19.27
C ALA A 148 -12.14 5.16 -19.78
N ARG A 149 -10.87 4.96 -20.16
CA ARG A 149 -10.04 6.02 -20.77
C ARG A 149 -10.60 6.47 -22.13
N SER A 150 -11.03 5.53 -22.98
CA SER A 150 -11.62 5.87 -24.29
C SER A 150 -12.95 6.63 -24.19
N LEU A 151 -13.68 6.45 -23.09
CA LEU A 151 -14.92 7.17 -22.78
C LEU A 151 -14.67 8.50 -22.06
N SER A 152 -13.41 8.90 -21.86
CA SER A 152 -13.02 10.12 -21.14
C SER A 152 -13.62 10.20 -19.73
N LEU A 153 -13.80 9.05 -19.07
CA LEU A 153 -14.27 9.01 -17.69
C LEU A 153 -13.20 9.52 -16.73
N PRO A 154 -13.59 10.14 -15.59
CA PRO A 154 -12.64 10.66 -14.62
C PRO A 154 -11.80 9.52 -14.02
N GLN A 155 -10.49 9.74 -13.95
CA GLN A 155 -9.57 8.84 -13.27
C GLN A 155 -9.63 9.07 -11.76
N PRO A 156 -9.85 8.03 -10.94
CA PRO A 156 -9.82 8.15 -9.49
C PRO A 156 -8.42 8.57 -9.02
N LYS A 157 -8.36 9.60 -8.19
CA LYS A 157 -7.12 10.18 -7.65
C LYS A 157 -6.65 9.48 -6.38
N GLY A 158 -7.59 9.10 -5.51
CA GLY A 158 -7.20 8.52 -4.23
C GLY A 158 -8.18 8.70 -3.08
N VAL A 159 -7.82 8.12 -1.94
CA VAL A 159 -8.55 8.22 -0.67
C VAL A 159 -7.62 8.51 0.50
N LEU A 160 -8.11 9.28 1.47
CA LEU A 160 -7.51 9.41 2.79
C LEU A 160 -8.26 8.50 3.77
N LEU A 161 -7.55 7.60 4.44
CA LEU A 161 -8.06 6.76 5.52
C LEU A 161 -7.61 7.37 6.85
N ALA A 162 -8.53 7.93 7.61
CA ALA A 162 -8.24 8.59 8.88
C ALA A 162 -9.00 7.95 10.03
N GLY A 163 -8.39 7.83 11.21
CA GLY A 163 -9.07 7.27 12.38
C GLY A 163 -8.09 6.77 13.44
N PRO A 164 -8.60 6.28 14.59
CA PRO A 164 -7.76 5.85 15.71
C PRO A 164 -6.71 4.80 15.30
N PRO A 165 -5.53 4.78 15.93
CA PRO A 165 -4.55 3.73 15.66
C PRO A 165 -5.13 2.35 15.99
N GLY A 166 -4.65 1.31 15.31
CA GLY A 166 -5.14 -0.06 15.50
C GLY A 166 -6.47 -0.40 14.82
N THR A 167 -7.15 0.54 14.14
CA THR A 167 -8.40 0.26 13.39
C THR A 167 -8.18 -0.37 12.00
N GLY A 168 -6.94 -0.73 11.65
CA GLY A 168 -6.65 -1.46 10.42
C GLY A 168 -6.44 -0.61 9.16
N LYS A 169 -6.23 0.71 9.27
CA LYS A 169 -6.02 1.62 8.12
C LYS A 169 -4.91 1.15 7.15
N SER A 170 -3.74 0.79 7.67
CA SER A 170 -2.60 0.28 6.88
C SER A 170 -2.94 -1.08 6.22
N HIS A 171 -3.67 -1.95 6.92
CA HIS A 171 -4.15 -3.21 6.36
C HIS A 171 -5.21 -2.99 5.27
N CYS A 172 -6.07 -1.99 5.43
CA CYS A 172 -7.03 -1.57 4.43
C CYS A 172 -6.33 -1.08 3.17
N ALA A 173 -5.30 -0.24 3.29
CA ALA A 173 -4.52 0.23 2.15
C ALA A 173 -3.97 -0.93 1.29
N LYS A 174 -3.44 -1.99 1.93
CA LYS A 174 -2.99 -3.20 1.23
C LYS A 174 -4.12 -3.93 0.51
N ASN A 175 -5.30 -4.00 1.13
CA ASN A 175 -6.47 -4.61 0.53
C ASN A 175 -7.08 -3.78 -0.61
N ILE A 176 -6.95 -2.45 -0.59
CA ILE A 176 -7.41 -1.58 -1.68
C ILE A 176 -6.77 -1.98 -3.01
N ALA A 177 -5.45 -2.21 -3.02
CA ALA A 177 -4.75 -2.68 -4.21
C ALA A 177 -5.31 -4.02 -4.73
N THR A 178 -5.69 -4.90 -3.82
CA THR A 178 -6.33 -6.19 -4.16
C THR A 178 -7.74 -5.98 -4.75
N ILE A 179 -8.56 -5.12 -4.15
CA ILE A 179 -9.91 -4.80 -4.65
C ILE A 179 -9.87 -4.15 -6.04
N LEU A 180 -8.95 -3.20 -6.23
CA LEU A 180 -8.77 -2.51 -7.50
C LEU A 180 -8.05 -3.37 -8.54
N ASN A 181 -7.42 -4.47 -8.13
CA ASN A 181 -6.59 -5.34 -8.95
C ASN A 181 -5.43 -4.59 -9.61
N LEU A 182 -4.69 -3.85 -8.78
CA LEU A 182 -3.57 -3.01 -9.18
C LEU A 182 -2.33 -3.34 -8.32
N PRO A 183 -1.10 -3.17 -8.86
CA PRO A 183 0.11 -3.29 -8.06
C PRO A 183 0.12 -2.24 -6.93
N LEU A 184 0.70 -2.62 -5.78
CA LEU A 184 0.85 -1.76 -4.62
C LEU A 184 2.28 -1.23 -4.55
N LEU A 185 2.44 0.09 -4.52
CA LEU A 185 3.69 0.78 -4.22
C LEU A 185 3.51 1.46 -2.86
N GLN A 186 4.46 1.29 -1.95
CA GLN A 186 4.49 1.98 -0.67
C GLN A 186 5.56 3.06 -0.72
N LEU A 187 5.19 4.31 -0.45
CA LEU A 187 6.10 5.44 -0.35
C LEU A 187 6.55 5.57 1.10
N ASP A 188 7.83 5.34 1.36
CA ASP A 188 8.42 5.59 2.67
C ASP A 188 8.86 7.05 2.78
N ILE A 189 7.95 7.89 3.29
CA ILE A 189 8.26 9.31 3.48
C ILE A 189 9.36 9.51 4.53
N ALA A 190 9.46 8.63 5.54
CA ALA A 190 10.42 8.80 6.63
C ALA A 190 11.85 8.66 6.11
N SER A 191 12.15 7.65 5.27
CA SER A 191 13.48 7.54 4.64
C SER A 191 13.77 8.69 3.68
N LEU A 192 12.75 9.18 2.96
CA LEU A 192 12.90 10.32 2.05
C LEU A 192 13.19 11.64 2.77
N LEU A 193 12.75 11.81 4.02
CA LEU A 193 13.01 13.00 4.84
C LEU A 193 14.41 12.99 5.47
N GLY A 194 15.01 11.81 5.67
CA GLY A 194 16.33 11.66 6.32
C GLY A 194 17.54 12.07 5.48
N SER A 195 17.37 12.31 4.17
CA SER A 195 18.43 12.80 3.28
C SER A 195 18.70 14.31 3.43
N LEU A 196 19.86 14.78 2.96
CA LEU A 196 20.26 16.19 3.02
C LEU A 196 19.17 17.11 2.43
N VAL A 197 18.97 18.28 3.06
CA VAL A 197 17.96 19.28 2.66
C VAL A 197 18.16 19.67 1.19
N GLY A 198 17.14 19.41 0.35
CA GLY A 198 17.17 19.62 -1.11
C GLY A 198 17.24 18.32 -1.93
N GLU A 199 17.93 17.29 -1.44
CA GLU A 199 17.85 15.94 -2.02
C GLU A 199 16.47 15.34 -1.76
N SER A 200 15.92 15.53 -0.56
CA SER A 200 14.64 14.97 -0.12
C SER A 200 13.46 15.33 -1.04
N GLU A 201 13.37 16.59 -1.50
CA GLU A 201 12.31 17.02 -2.44
C GLU A 201 12.48 16.40 -3.83
N GLY A 202 13.73 16.33 -4.31
CA GLY A 202 14.06 15.66 -5.56
C GLY A 202 13.74 14.17 -5.50
N ASN A 203 14.04 13.51 -4.38
CA ASN A 203 13.77 12.09 -4.14
C ASN A 203 12.27 11.81 -4.21
N VAL A 204 11.44 12.61 -3.53
CA VAL A 204 9.97 12.49 -3.59
C VAL A 204 9.46 12.69 -5.01
N ARG A 205 9.94 13.72 -5.73
CA ARG A 205 9.52 13.95 -7.12
C ARG A 205 9.87 12.79 -8.03
N ARG A 206 11.06 12.19 -7.86
CA ARG A 206 11.46 10.99 -8.61
C ARG A 206 10.56 9.81 -8.26
N ALA A 207 10.32 9.55 -6.99
CA ALA A 207 9.42 8.48 -6.55
C ALA A 207 8.02 8.61 -7.19
N LEU A 208 7.46 9.82 -7.20
CA LEU A 208 6.16 10.08 -7.83
C LEU A 208 6.17 9.87 -9.35
N LYS A 209 7.24 10.28 -10.05
CA LYS A 209 7.41 10.02 -11.49
C LYS A 209 7.56 8.53 -11.80
N THR A 210 8.29 7.81 -10.97
CA THR A 210 8.42 6.35 -11.10
C THR A 210 7.08 5.66 -10.87
N ALA A 211 6.31 6.06 -9.86
CA ALA A 211 4.94 5.56 -9.67
C ALA A 211 4.04 5.87 -10.88
N GLN A 212 4.17 7.06 -11.48
CA GLN A 212 3.45 7.43 -12.69
C GLN A 212 3.83 6.56 -13.89
N ALA A 213 5.10 6.17 -14.05
CA ALA A 213 5.54 5.27 -15.11
C ALA A 213 5.06 3.82 -14.91
N ILE A 214 4.84 3.40 -13.66
CA ILE A 214 4.31 2.08 -13.30
C ILE A 214 2.78 2.01 -13.45
N ALA A 215 2.10 3.14 -13.62
CA ALA A 215 0.64 3.22 -13.63
C ALA A 215 -0.02 2.30 -14.69
N PRO A 216 -1.20 1.72 -14.41
CA PRO A 216 -2.05 1.97 -13.25
C PRO A 216 -1.57 1.21 -11.99
N CYS A 217 -1.52 1.91 -10.85
CA CYS A 217 -1.04 1.36 -9.58
C CYS A 217 -1.70 2.04 -8.37
N VAL A 218 -1.63 1.41 -7.21
CA VAL A 218 -1.93 2.05 -5.93
C VAL A 218 -0.63 2.57 -5.32
N LEU A 219 -0.58 3.85 -4.97
CA LEU A 219 0.52 4.45 -4.21
C LEU A 219 0.06 4.69 -2.77
N TRP A 220 0.54 3.87 -1.85
CA TRP A 220 0.23 3.97 -0.44
C TRP A 220 1.25 4.86 0.28
N VAL A 221 0.75 5.86 0.99
CA VAL A 221 1.48 6.77 1.86
C VAL A 221 1.01 6.52 3.29
N ASP A 222 1.83 5.83 4.09
CA ASP A 222 1.46 5.50 5.47
C ASP A 222 1.77 6.66 6.43
N GLU A 223 0.88 6.88 7.38
CA GLU A 223 1.04 7.83 8.50
C GLU A 223 1.53 9.21 8.04
N ILE A 224 0.80 9.78 7.08
CA ILE A 224 1.19 11.03 6.41
C ILE A 224 1.36 12.21 7.40
N GLU A 225 0.73 12.14 8.57
CA GLU A 225 0.92 13.08 9.68
C GLU A 225 2.31 13.02 10.33
N LYS A 226 2.98 11.86 10.34
CA LYS A 226 4.32 11.73 10.93
C LYS A 226 5.35 12.52 10.13
N ALA A 227 5.16 12.61 8.83
CA ALA A 227 5.94 13.48 7.97
C ALA A 227 5.80 14.96 8.37
N LEU A 228 4.65 15.36 8.93
CA LEU A 228 4.35 16.74 9.30
C LEU A 228 4.76 17.09 10.74
N SER A 229 4.81 16.11 11.64
CA SER A 229 5.08 16.32 13.06
C SER A 229 6.58 16.32 13.43
N GLY A 230 7.48 16.15 12.47
CA GLY A 230 8.93 16.14 12.70
C GLY A 230 9.40 17.41 13.41
N SER A 231 9.73 17.29 14.70
CA SER A 231 10.01 18.39 15.63
C SER A 231 11.33 19.15 15.39
N GLY A 232 11.87 19.07 14.17
CA GLY A 232 13.09 19.76 13.73
C GLY A 232 12.95 20.53 12.42
N ASP A 233 11.75 20.59 11.82
CA ASP A 233 11.56 21.24 10.52
C ASP A 233 11.39 22.77 10.65
N THR A 234 12.48 23.45 11.02
CA THR A 234 12.58 24.92 10.93
C THR A 234 12.61 25.41 9.48
N SER A 235 12.75 24.48 8.51
CA SER A 235 13.02 24.76 7.10
C SER A 235 11.80 24.62 6.16
N GLY A 236 10.67 24.12 6.67
CA GLY A 236 9.43 23.90 5.91
C GLY A 236 9.53 22.82 4.83
N VAL A 237 10.53 21.93 4.91
CA VAL A 237 10.79 20.87 3.90
C VAL A 237 9.62 19.89 3.84
N SER A 238 9.08 19.50 4.98
CA SER A 238 7.97 18.54 5.09
C SER A 238 6.69 19.07 4.46
N GLN A 239 6.43 20.38 4.62
CA GLN A 239 5.29 21.04 3.97
C GLN A 239 5.45 21.09 2.44
N ARG A 240 6.66 21.36 1.94
CA ARG A 240 6.95 21.35 0.50
C ARG A 240 6.82 19.96 -0.11
N ILE A 241 7.31 18.93 0.59
CA ILE A 241 7.17 17.53 0.18
C ILE A 241 5.69 17.14 0.09
N LEU A 242 4.89 17.45 1.10
CA LEU A 242 3.46 17.19 1.05
C LEU A 242 2.78 17.98 -0.08
N GLY A 243 3.18 19.23 -0.28
CA GLY A 243 2.75 20.05 -1.41
C GLY A 243 3.03 19.38 -2.75
N ASN A 244 4.20 18.77 -2.92
CA ASN A 244 4.55 18.02 -4.15
C ASN A 244 3.63 16.81 -4.37
N ILE A 245 3.32 16.04 -3.31
CA ILE A 245 2.39 14.90 -3.39
C ILE A 245 0.99 15.37 -3.78
N LEU A 246 0.50 16.45 -3.14
CA LEU A 246 -0.82 17.03 -3.42
C LEU A 246 -0.94 17.58 -4.84
N THR A 247 0.11 18.26 -5.32
CA THR A 247 0.19 18.77 -6.69
C THR A 247 0.19 17.60 -7.67
N PHE A 248 1.01 16.58 -7.44
CA PHE A 248 1.02 15.36 -8.24
C PHE A 248 -0.35 14.69 -8.34
N MET A 249 -1.04 14.50 -7.21
CA MET A 249 -2.41 13.95 -7.20
C MET A 249 -3.41 14.79 -8.02
N SER A 250 -3.16 16.08 -8.11
CA SER A 250 -4.08 17.01 -8.77
C SER A 250 -3.86 17.07 -10.28
N GLU A 251 -2.60 16.95 -10.72
CA GLU A 251 -2.16 17.05 -12.10
C GLU A 251 -2.08 15.69 -12.81
N SER A 252 -1.84 14.61 -12.07
CA SER A 252 -1.63 13.28 -12.64
C SER A 252 -2.91 12.72 -13.28
N THR A 253 -2.79 12.29 -14.54
CA THR A 253 -3.83 11.60 -15.31
C THR A 253 -3.47 10.14 -15.61
N SER A 254 -2.37 9.64 -15.06
CA SER A 254 -1.80 8.33 -15.42
C SER A 254 -2.55 7.14 -14.81
N GLY A 255 -3.43 7.37 -13.83
CA GLY A 255 -4.15 6.31 -13.10
C GLY A 255 -3.38 5.79 -11.89
N VAL A 256 -2.55 6.64 -11.26
CA VAL A 256 -1.99 6.37 -9.93
C VAL A 256 -3.06 6.70 -8.87
N PHE A 257 -3.51 5.69 -8.15
CA PHE A 257 -4.48 5.84 -7.07
C PHE A 257 -3.78 5.99 -5.73
N VAL A 258 -3.80 7.18 -5.15
CA VAL A 258 -3.10 7.47 -3.89
C VAL A 258 -3.95 7.06 -2.69
N VAL A 259 -3.42 6.21 -1.81
CA VAL A 259 -4.02 5.87 -0.52
C VAL A 259 -3.16 6.48 0.57
N ALA A 260 -3.66 7.48 1.28
CA ALA A 260 -2.98 8.04 2.45
C ALA A 260 -3.63 7.50 3.72
N THR A 261 -2.86 7.14 4.74
CA THR A 261 -3.38 6.82 6.07
C THR A 261 -3.02 7.91 7.07
N CYS A 262 -3.87 8.11 8.08
CA CYS A 262 -3.62 9.07 9.14
C CYS A 262 -4.21 8.65 10.48
N ASN A 263 -3.41 8.67 11.54
CA ASN A 263 -3.87 8.41 12.90
C ASN A 263 -4.39 9.67 13.61
N ASP A 264 -3.78 10.83 13.35
CA ASP A 264 -4.21 12.11 13.93
C ASP A 264 -4.62 13.12 12.83
N PRO A 265 -5.91 13.14 12.45
CA PRO A 265 -6.41 14.09 11.47
C PRO A 265 -6.25 15.54 11.90
N SER A 266 -6.10 15.83 13.19
CA SER A 266 -5.93 17.22 13.68
C SER A 266 -4.60 17.80 13.22
N ALA A 267 -3.55 16.98 13.13
CA ALA A 267 -2.21 17.34 12.65
C ALA A 267 -2.15 17.60 11.14
N LEU A 268 -3.17 17.18 10.37
CA LEU A 268 -3.17 17.40 8.93
C LEU A 268 -3.45 18.87 8.57
N PRO A 269 -2.74 19.43 7.57
CA PRO A 269 -3.05 20.73 7.01
C PRO A 269 -4.46 20.75 6.38
N THR A 270 -5.07 21.93 6.35
CA THR A 270 -6.45 22.12 5.87
C THR A 270 -6.61 21.71 4.41
N GLU A 271 -5.52 21.78 3.63
CA GLU A 271 -5.41 21.39 2.23
C GLU A 271 -5.74 19.91 2.01
N LEU A 272 -5.31 19.01 2.92
CA LEU A 272 -5.66 17.59 2.89
C LEU A 272 -7.08 17.32 3.36
N LYS A 273 -7.61 18.20 4.23
CA LYS A 273 -8.97 18.09 4.78
C LYS A 273 -10.05 18.53 3.78
N ARG A 274 -9.70 19.37 2.80
CA ARG A 274 -10.64 19.89 1.80
C ARG A 274 -11.03 18.81 0.78
N LYS A 275 -12.34 18.68 0.55
CA LYS A 275 -12.89 17.83 -0.53
C LYS A 275 -12.37 18.31 -1.89
N GLY A 276 -11.87 17.38 -2.71
CA GLY A 276 -11.43 17.64 -4.10
C GLY A 276 -9.95 17.31 -4.40
N ARG A 277 -9.11 17.08 -3.39
CA ARG A 277 -7.74 16.57 -3.57
C ARG A 277 -7.70 15.04 -3.56
N PHE A 278 -8.27 14.46 -2.52
CA PHE A 278 -8.76 13.08 -2.55
C PHE A 278 -10.16 13.05 -3.13
N ASP A 279 -10.52 11.93 -3.76
CA ASP A 279 -11.89 11.70 -4.22
C ASP A 279 -12.83 11.54 -3.03
N GLU A 280 -12.33 10.98 -1.92
CA GLU A 280 -13.07 10.78 -0.68
C GLU A 280 -12.14 10.69 0.53
N ASN A 281 -12.60 11.21 1.65
CA ASN A 281 -11.96 11.05 2.96
C ASN A 281 -12.81 10.07 3.77
N PHE A 282 -12.24 8.92 4.13
CA PHE A 282 -12.90 7.90 4.91
C PHE A 282 -12.45 7.93 6.37
N PHE A 283 -13.42 7.99 7.28
CA PHE A 283 -13.19 7.76 8.70
C PHE A 283 -13.32 6.27 9.03
N VAL A 284 -12.22 5.68 9.49
CA VAL A 284 -12.11 4.29 9.94
C VAL A 284 -12.21 4.28 11.45
N ASP A 285 -13.45 4.15 11.94
CA ASP A 285 -13.79 4.14 13.35
C ASP A 285 -13.43 2.79 14.02
N LEU A 286 -13.64 2.71 15.33
CA LEU A 286 -13.63 1.45 16.05
C LEU A 286 -14.69 0.49 15.46
N PRO A 287 -14.37 -0.81 15.35
CA PRO A 287 -15.26 -1.78 14.74
C PRO A 287 -16.58 -1.92 15.52
N THR A 288 -17.68 -1.97 14.78
CA THR A 288 -19.00 -2.32 15.30
C THR A 288 -19.04 -3.77 15.76
N GLU A 289 -20.03 -4.17 16.55
CA GLU A 289 -20.12 -5.54 17.07
C GLU A 289 -20.11 -6.62 15.97
N PRO A 290 -20.87 -6.52 14.86
CA PRO A 290 -20.76 -7.47 13.76
C PRO A 290 -19.36 -7.50 13.11
N GLU A 291 -18.69 -6.36 13.05
CA GLU A 291 -17.31 -6.29 12.54
C GLU A 291 -16.32 -6.94 13.49
N ARG A 292 -16.50 -6.79 14.82
CA ARG A 292 -15.67 -7.48 15.82
C ARG A 292 -15.79 -9.00 15.71
N VAL A 293 -17.00 -9.52 15.48
CA VAL A 293 -17.21 -10.96 15.19
C VAL A 293 -16.39 -11.39 13.98
N GLN A 294 -16.47 -10.64 12.87
CA GLN A 294 -15.72 -10.95 11.65
C GLN A 294 -14.20 -10.88 11.87
N ILE A 295 -13.72 -9.79 12.45
CA ILE A 295 -12.30 -9.55 12.71
C ILE A 295 -11.73 -10.65 13.61
N LEU A 296 -12.40 -10.96 14.72
CA LEU A 296 -11.93 -11.98 15.64
C LEU A 296 -11.89 -13.36 14.99
N GLY A 297 -12.93 -13.74 14.23
CA GLY A 297 -12.96 -14.99 13.48
C GLY A 297 -11.81 -15.10 12.47
N ILE A 298 -11.52 -14.02 11.74
CA ILE A 298 -10.39 -13.96 10.80
C ILE A 298 -9.04 -14.16 11.51
N HIS A 299 -8.83 -13.52 12.67
CA HIS A 299 -7.58 -13.68 13.41
C HIS A 299 -7.41 -15.08 14.01
N LEU A 300 -8.47 -15.67 14.57
CA LEU A 300 -8.45 -17.04 15.09
C LEU A 300 -8.17 -18.08 13.98
N GLN A 301 -8.74 -17.89 12.80
CA GLN A 301 -8.52 -18.79 11.66
C GLN A 301 -7.05 -18.85 11.23
N ARG A 302 -6.26 -17.78 11.42
CA ARG A 302 -4.81 -17.78 11.12
C ARG A 302 -4.03 -18.81 11.94
N PHE A 303 -4.56 -19.19 13.10
CA PHE A 303 -4.00 -20.21 13.98
C PHE A 303 -4.66 -21.58 13.79
N GLY A 304 -5.57 -21.73 12.81
CA GLY A 304 -6.35 -22.94 12.60
C GLY A 304 -7.48 -23.13 13.63
N ILE A 305 -7.88 -22.07 14.33
CA ILE A 305 -8.93 -22.12 15.35
C ILE A 305 -10.27 -21.74 14.71
N HIS A 306 -11.28 -22.58 14.94
CA HIS A 306 -12.65 -22.36 14.51
C HIS A 306 -13.59 -22.40 15.71
N LEU A 307 -14.30 -21.30 15.97
CA LEU A 307 -15.29 -21.19 17.04
C LEU A 307 -16.70 -21.14 16.46
N GLU A 308 -17.66 -21.60 17.26
CA GLU A 308 -19.08 -21.41 16.98
C GLU A 308 -19.42 -19.92 16.91
N SER A 309 -20.35 -19.56 16.02
CA SER A 309 -20.76 -18.17 15.81
C SER A 309 -21.29 -17.54 17.10
N GLU A 310 -22.00 -18.30 17.93
CA GLU A 310 -22.52 -17.86 19.23
C GLU A 310 -21.41 -17.44 20.20
N TYR A 311 -20.25 -18.10 20.17
CA TYR A 311 -19.12 -17.75 21.03
C TYR A 311 -18.42 -16.48 20.54
N LEU A 312 -18.26 -16.34 19.22
CA LEU A 312 -17.74 -15.10 18.62
C LEU A 312 -18.67 -13.90 18.89
N GLU A 313 -19.98 -14.10 18.81
CA GLU A 313 -20.98 -13.08 19.18
C GLU A 313 -20.87 -12.70 20.67
N ALA A 314 -20.76 -13.69 21.57
CA ALA A 314 -20.67 -13.44 23.00
C ALA A 314 -19.43 -12.61 23.39
N ILE A 315 -18.25 -12.96 22.85
CA ILE A 315 -17.02 -12.21 23.11
C ILE A 315 -17.03 -10.84 22.40
N ALA A 316 -17.62 -10.74 21.20
CA ALA A 316 -17.77 -9.47 20.50
C ALA A 316 -18.62 -8.47 21.29
N ALA A 317 -19.68 -8.93 21.97
CA ALA A 317 -20.50 -8.10 22.84
C ALA A 317 -19.70 -7.52 24.03
N ASN A 318 -18.72 -8.27 24.55
CA ASN A 318 -17.89 -7.85 25.69
C ASN A 318 -16.62 -7.07 25.31
N THR A 319 -16.33 -6.91 24.01
CA THR A 319 -15.13 -6.21 23.49
C THR A 319 -15.49 -4.83 22.94
N ALA A 320 -16.50 -4.18 23.52
CA ALA A 320 -16.83 -2.80 23.16
C ALA A 320 -15.60 -1.89 23.28
N LYS A 321 -15.41 -1.02 22.29
CA LYS A 321 -14.24 -0.12 22.13
C LYS A 321 -12.91 -0.79 21.79
N PHE A 322 -12.86 -2.10 21.58
CA PHE A 322 -11.65 -2.75 21.06
C PHE A 322 -11.44 -2.35 19.59
N SER A 323 -10.22 -2.01 19.23
CA SER A 323 -9.73 -1.84 17.87
C SER A 323 -9.41 -3.18 17.22
N GLY A 324 -9.17 -3.19 15.91
CA GLY A 324 -8.77 -4.41 15.19
C GLY A 324 -7.48 -5.02 15.74
N ALA A 325 -6.50 -4.18 16.09
CA ALA A 325 -5.24 -4.62 16.70
C ALA A 325 -5.45 -5.28 18.07
N GLU A 326 -6.35 -4.76 18.89
CA GLU A 326 -6.66 -5.36 20.20
C GLU A 326 -7.41 -6.68 20.08
N LEU A 327 -8.24 -6.84 19.05
CA LEU A 327 -8.87 -8.13 18.72
C LEU A 327 -7.86 -9.15 18.18
N GLU A 328 -6.85 -8.70 17.42
CA GLU A 328 -5.73 -9.53 17.00
C GLU A 328 -4.93 -10.02 18.21
N THR A 329 -4.60 -9.12 19.14
CA THR A 329 -3.94 -9.47 20.40
C THR A 329 -4.78 -10.46 21.20
N LEU A 330 -6.08 -10.21 21.34
CA LEU A 330 -7.00 -11.13 22.02
C LEU A 330 -6.97 -12.54 21.42
N ALA A 331 -7.05 -12.66 20.09
CA ALA A 331 -6.97 -13.96 19.42
C ALA A 331 -5.61 -14.65 19.63
N SER A 332 -4.52 -13.87 19.58
CA SER A 332 -3.15 -14.39 19.72
C SER A 332 -2.87 -14.87 21.14
N GLU A 333 -3.26 -14.10 22.16
CA GLU A 333 -3.12 -14.45 23.57
C GLU A 333 -3.97 -15.68 23.93
N ALA A 334 -5.19 -15.77 23.40
CA ALA A 334 -6.03 -16.95 23.64
C ALA A 334 -5.44 -18.20 22.98
N ALA A 335 -4.89 -18.08 21.76
CA ALA A 335 -4.19 -19.18 21.09
C ALA A 335 -2.93 -19.63 21.87
N LEU A 336 -2.18 -18.67 22.43
CA LEU A 336 -1.01 -18.95 23.27
C LEU A 336 -1.41 -19.65 24.56
N LEU A 337 -2.45 -19.18 25.26
CA LEU A 337 -2.95 -19.80 26.48
C LEU A 337 -3.36 -21.25 26.25
N ALA A 338 -4.13 -21.51 25.19
CA ALA A 338 -4.52 -22.88 24.85
C ALA A 338 -3.31 -23.76 24.50
N PHE A 339 -2.29 -23.20 23.84
CA PHE A 339 -1.04 -23.92 23.57
C PHE A 339 -0.24 -24.24 24.84
N ASP A 340 -0.11 -23.28 25.77
CA ASP A 340 0.60 -23.44 27.04
C ASP A 340 -0.05 -24.49 27.96
N GLU A 341 -1.38 -24.65 27.84
CA GLU A 341 -2.14 -25.69 28.56
C GLU A 341 -2.20 -27.05 27.82
N ASP A 342 -1.32 -27.29 26.84
CA ASP A 342 -1.28 -28.53 26.03
C ASP A 342 -2.59 -28.80 25.24
N ARG A 343 -3.34 -27.75 24.89
CA ARG A 343 -4.60 -27.78 24.11
C ARG A 343 -4.46 -27.00 22.78
N PRO A 344 -3.50 -27.36 21.89
CA PRO A 344 -3.25 -26.59 20.68
C PRO A 344 -4.52 -26.47 19.82
N GLN A 345 -4.80 -25.25 19.35
CA GLN A 345 -5.96 -24.90 18.51
C GLN A 345 -7.34 -25.10 19.16
N GLN A 346 -7.41 -25.51 20.43
CA GLN A 346 -8.67 -25.75 21.15
C GLN A 346 -8.97 -24.58 22.09
N VAL A 347 -9.09 -23.37 21.54
CA VAL A 347 -9.46 -22.18 22.31
C VAL A 347 -10.93 -22.26 22.72
N THR A 348 -11.22 -21.91 23.97
CA THR A 348 -12.57 -21.85 24.53
C THR A 348 -13.03 -20.40 24.72
N LEU A 349 -14.33 -20.20 24.94
CA LEU A 349 -14.86 -18.89 25.33
C LEU A 349 -14.26 -18.38 26.64
N ALA A 350 -13.93 -19.30 27.57
CA ALA A 350 -13.31 -18.95 28.84
C ALA A 350 -11.89 -18.42 28.65
N ASP A 351 -11.10 -19.03 27.76
CA ASP A 351 -9.76 -18.56 27.38
C ASP A 351 -9.82 -17.12 26.84
N LEU A 352 -10.74 -16.87 25.91
CA LEU A 352 -10.97 -15.54 25.34
C LEU A 352 -11.40 -14.52 26.41
N GLU A 353 -12.32 -14.86 27.30
CA GLU A 353 -12.78 -13.95 28.34
C GLU A 353 -11.68 -13.65 29.37
N ALA A 354 -10.84 -14.62 29.69
CA ALA A 354 -9.67 -14.43 30.55
C ALA A 354 -8.67 -13.47 29.92
N CYS A 355 -8.28 -13.69 28.65
CA CYS A 355 -7.39 -12.79 27.92
C CYS A 355 -8.00 -11.39 27.71
N ARG A 356 -9.31 -11.29 27.49
CA ARG A 356 -10.00 -10.00 27.35
C ARG A 356 -9.82 -9.12 28.59
N GLN A 357 -9.82 -9.71 29.79
CA GLN A 357 -9.68 -8.98 31.05
C GLN A 357 -8.27 -8.40 31.26
N THR A 358 -7.25 -8.92 30.58
CA THR A 358 -5.88 -8.40 30.68
C THR A 358 -5.62 -7.25 29.70
N ILE A 359 -6.45 -7.10 28.66
CA ILE A 359 -6.30 -6.07 27.63
C ILE A 359 -7.09 -4.81 28.04
N THR A 360 -6.38 -3.68 28.13
CA THR A 360 -7.01 -2.36 28.30
C THR A 360 -7.01 -1.62 26.97
N PRO A 361 -8.19 -1.37 26.35
CA PRO A 361 -8.26 -0.70 25.07
C PRO A 361 -7.71 0.72 25.08
N LEU A 362 -7.03 1.11 24.01
CA LEU A 362 -6.51 2.46 23.81
C LEU A 362 -7.63 3.51 23.84
N ALA A 363 -8.81 3.18 23.33
CA ALA A 363 -9.96 4.06 23.38
C ALA A 363 -10.46 4.35 24.81
N ILE A 364 -10.02 3.56 25.80
CA ILE A 364 -10.25 3.82 27.22
C ILE A 364 -9.06 4.58 27.82
N GLN A 365 -7.82 4.22 27.44
CA GLN A 365 -6.60 4.87 27.93
C GLN A 365 -6.52 6.35 27.50
N ASP A 366 -6.93 6.66 26.27
CA ASP A 366 -6.92 8.01 25.69
C ASP A 366 -8.27 8.35 25.05
N ALA A 367 -9.31 8.42 25.88
CA ALA A 367 -10.65 8.79 25.45
C ALA A 367 -10.69 10.18 24.77
N ALA A 368 -9.87 11.13 25.27
CA ALA A 368 -9.82 12.49 24.75
C ALA A 368 -9.28 12.55 23.31
N ALA A 369 -8.26 11.75 22.96
CA ALA A 369 -7.80 11.66 21.57
C ALA A 369 -8.87 11.07 20.65
N VAL A 370 -9.56 10.01 21.08
CA VAL A 370 -10.64 9.40 20.28
C VAL A 370 -11.80 10.37 20.06
N GLU A 371 -12.21 11.11 21.09
CA GLU A 371 -13.27 12.14 20.97
C GLU A 371 -12.86 13.26 20.00
N ARG A 372 -11.61 13.73 20.06
CA ARG A 372 -11.10 14.71 19.09
C ARG A 372 -11.18 14.19 17.66
N MET A 373 -10.87 12.91 17.43
CA MET A 373 -10.99 12.29 16.11
C MET A 373 -12.45 12.18 15.62
N GLN A 374 -13.39 11.92 16.53
CA GLN A 374 -14.82 11.87 16.18
C GLN A 374 -15.38 13.21 15.70
N SER A 375 -14.85 14.33 16.21
CA SER A 375 -15.20 15.65 15.66
C SER A 375 -14.84 15.78 14.18
N TRP A 376 -13.67 15.25 13.78
CA TRP A 376 -13.25 15.19 12.38
C TRP A 376 -14.09 14.21 11.56
N ALA A 377 -14.50 13.08 12.16
CA ALA A 377 -15.37 12.09 11.52
C ALA A 377 -16.67 12.70 10.95
N SER A 378 -17.20 13.76 11.58
CA SER A 378 -18.38 14.47 11.08
C SER A 378 -18.19 15.12 9.71
N THR A 379 -16.94 15.40 9.33
CA THR A 379 -16.57 16.02 8.05
C THR A 379 -16.20 15.00 6.96
N ALA A 380 -16.02 13.73 7.34
CA ALA A 380 -15.59 12.64 6.49
C ALA A 380 -16.72 11.63 6.23
N ARG A 381 -16.57 10.81 5.18
CA ARG A 381 -17.47 9.68 4.93
C ARG A 381 -17.12 8.53 5.86
N ARG A 382 -18.12 7.84 6.42
CA ARG A 382 -17.86 6.61 7.18
C ARG A 382 -17.38 5.49 6.28
N ALA A 383 -16.40 4.72 6.74
CA ALA A 383 -15.95 3.53 6.05
C ALA A 383 -16.87 2.33 6.25
N SER A 384 -17.65 2.31 7.34
CA SER A 384 -18.59 1.25 7.71
C SER A 384 -20.03 1.78 7.87
N SER A 385 -21.02 0.94 7.59
CA SER A 385 -22.41 1.19 7.92
C SER A 385 -22.63 1.29 9.43
N LEU A 386 -23.56 2.15 9.84
CA LEU A 386 -24.04 2.13 11.22
C LEU A 386 -24.90 0.87 11.40
N VAL A 387 -24.67 0.15 12.49
CA VAL A 387 -25.60 -0.88 12.93
C VAL A 387 -26.93 -0.18 13.23
N VAL A 388 -27.94 -0.40 12.39
CA VAL A 388 -29.32 -0.16 12.80
C VAL A 388 -29.53 -1.09 13.98
N ALA A 389 -29.80 -0.54 15.16
CA ALA A 389 -30.18 -1.32 16.31
C ALA A 389 -31.48 -2.05 15.98
N VAL A 390 -31.36 -3.24 15.38
CA VAL A 390 -32.42 -4.24 15.44
C VAL A 390 -32.54 -4.49 16.94
N LYS A 391 -33.68 -4.12 17.52
CA LYS A 391 -34.07 -4.55 18.85
C LYS A 391 -34.19 -6.07 18.81
N THR A 392 -33.08 -6.79 18.85
CA THR A 392 -33.06 -8.19 19.21
C THR A 392 -33.47 -8.21 20.67
N GLN A 393 -34.75 -8.49 20.91
CA GLN A 393 -35.26 -8.79 22.24
C GLN A 393 -34.29 -9.79 22.88
N SER A 394 -33.71 -9.37 23.99
CA SER A 394 -32.77 -10.12 24.80
C SER A 394 -33.43 -11.39 25.34
N LEU A 395 -33.45 -12.45 24.54
CA LEU A 395 -33.81 -13.80 24.99
C LEU A 395 -32.59 -14.65 25.37
N ARG A 396 -31.36 -14.17 25.18
CA ARG A 396 -30.14 -14.99 25.35
C ARG A 396 -29.38 -14.85 26.68
N ALA A 397 -29.74 -13.90 27.56
CA ALA A 397 -29.07 -13.77 28.87
C ALA A 397 -29.65 -14.69 29.97
N ALA A 398 -30.79 -15.36 29.74
CA ALA A 398 -31.45 -16.18 30.76
C ALA A 398 -31.03 -17.67 30.77
N LYS A 399 -30.39 -18.17 29.70
CA LYS A 399 -30.03 -19.60 29.60
C LYS A 399 -28.68 -19.98 30.21
N PHE A 400 -27.81 -19.03 30.53
CA PHE A 400 -26.46 -19.30 31.04
C PHE A 400 -26.28 -19.08 32.54
N ARG A 401 -27.35 -18.77 33.30
CA ARG A 401 -27.29 -18.71 34.77
C ARG A 401 -27.53 -20.04 35.49
N ASN A 402 -27.90 -21.10 34.77
CA ASN A 402 -28.24 -22.41 35.35
C ASN A 402 -27.30 -23.54 34.87
N MET A 403 -26.00 -23.26 34.74
CA MET A 403 -24.96 -24.28 34.66
C MET A 403 -23.78 -23.87 35.56
N ASN A 404 -24.01 -23.96 36.87
CA ASN A 404 -22.98 -24.05 37.91
C ASN A 404 -23.25 -25.31 38.71
#